data_AF-A0A3L6NN51-F1
#
_entry.id   AF-A0A3L6NN51-F1
#
_cell.length_a   1.000
_cell.length_b   1.000
_cell.length_c   1.000
_cell.angle_alpha   90.00
_cell.angle_beta   90.00
_cell.angle_gamma   90.00
#
_symmetry.space_group_name_H-M   'P 1'
#
loop_
_entity.id
_entity.type
_entity.pdbx_description
1 polymer ?
#
loop_
_entity_poly.entity_id
_entity_poly.type
_entity_poly.pdbx_seq_one_letter_code
_entity_poly.pdbx_strand_id
1 'polypeptide(L)'
;MESLDSEIDTAKSSGDRKRKKDAKKQQELLLVQARNEHVKRNLQTGYSSEMDGRNLDVFCVSNKWYEKYCPKGNNTFVDASGIPDLRRFCHTLTADAQLNEAKHYLRSRLSALLNSLDLWANSSLDEPDKIEELDDSVRAKAKEALDQIPNLVATFRQDFTECFQEQIMTFFGQRDYHWDQAASKEGQYNAWCLNYGDHQTPKRGRENWNAKIIWKMRMELEGQWDIVEEEVTDVFSAVLHGAMSLLDSLKSGLSR
;
A
#
# COMPACT_ATOMS: atom_id res chain seq x y z
N MET A 1 -22.21 -31.40 -3.67
CA MET A 1 -21.33 -32.40 -4.33
C MET A 1 -22.18 -33.39 -5.12
N GLU A 2 -23.22 -33.97 -4.51
CA GLU A 2 -24.20 -34.88 -5.14
C GLU A 2 -24.83 -34.37 -6.44
N SER A 3 -25.13 -33.07 -6.54
CA SER A 3 -25.65 -32.46 -7.77
C SER A 3 -24.66 -32.51 -8.94
N LEU A 4 -23.36 -32.36 -8.69
CA LEU A 4 -22.32 -32.44 -9.73
C LEU A 4 -22.02 -33.88 -10.11
N ASP A 5 -22.10 -34.82 -9.16
CA ASP A 5 -21.95 -36.25 -9.44
C ASP A 5 -23.08 -36.75 -10.35
N SER A 6 -24.32 -36.37 -10.04
CA SER A 6 -25.49 -36.63 -10.89
C SER A 6 -25.34 -36.00 -12.28
N GLU A 7 -24.81 -34.78 -12.37
CA GLU A 7 -24.59 -34.12 -13.66
C GLU A 7 -23.47 -34.77 -14.48
N ILE A 8 -22.40 -35.26 -13.84
CA ILE A 8 -21.33 -36.03 -14.49
C ILE A 8 -21.90 -37.34 -15.06
N ASP A 9 -22.76 -38.03 -14.32
CA ASP A 9 -23.35 -39.31 -14.74
C ASP A 9 -24.42 -39.14 -15.83
N THR A 10 -25.19 -38.06 -15.76
CA THR A 10 -26.12 -37.66 -16.81
C THR A 10 -25.37 -37.34 -18.10
N ALA A 11 -24.28 -36.56 -18.02
CA ALA A 11 -23.45 -36.21 -19.18
C ALA A 11 -22.68 -37.42 -19.76
N LYS A 12 -22.33 -38.42 -18.93
CA LYS A 12 -21.80 -39.70 -19.43
C LYS A 12 -22.84 -40.45 -20.24
N SER A 13 -24.06 -40.54 -19.70
CA SER A 13 -25.17 -41.29 -20.31
C SER A 13 -25.65 -40.66 -21.63
N SER A 14 -25.59 -39.33 -21.75
CA SER A 14 -25.92 -38.61 -22.98
C SER A 14 -24.77 -38.50 -23.99
N GLY A 15 -23.57 -38.97 -23.65
CA GLY A 15 -22.38 -38.88 -24.51
C GLY A 15 -21.77 -37.48 -24.63
N ASP A 16 -22.26 -36.47 -23.90
CA ASP A 16 -21.76 -35.10 -23.94
C ASP A 16 -20.41 -34.96 -23.20
N ARG A 17 -19.34 -35.10 -23.98
CA ARG A 17 -17.95 -35.03 -23.48
C ARG A 17 -17.59 -33.66 -22.91
N LYS A 18 -18.17 -32.57 -23.43
CA LYS A 18 -17.82 -31.21 -22.99
C LYS A 18 -18.45 -30.94 -21.63
N ARG A 19 -19.75 -31.19 -21.50
CA ARG A 19 -20.47 -31.02 -20.23
C ARG A 19 -19.90 -31.88 -19.11
N LYS A 20 -19.55 -33.13 -19.40
CA LYS A 20 -18.84 -34.01 -18.45
C LYS A 20 -17.50 -33.43 -17.99
N LYS A 21 -16.71 -32.87 -18.91
CA LYS A 21 -15.39 -32.31 -18.61
C LYS A 21 -15.49 -31.07 -17.74
N ASP A 22 -16.48 -30.22 -18.01
CA ASP A 22 -16.68 -28.99 -17.25
C ASP A 22 -17.24 -29.28 -15.85
N ALA A 23 -18.20 -30.19 -15.71
CA ALA A 23 -18.70 -30.64 -14.41
C ALA A 23 -17.58 -31.26 -13.54
N LYS A 24 -16.68 -32.06 -14.14
CA LYS A 24 -15.50 -32.61 -13.44
C LYS A 24 -14.53 -31.54 -12.96
N LYS A 25 -14.26 -30.51 -13.77
CA LYS A 25 -13.39 -29.41 -13.36
C LYS A 25 -14.01 -28.61 -12.21
N GLN A 26 -15.32 -28.40 -12.25
CA GLN A 26 -16.04 -27.70 -11.19
C GLN A 26 -16.00 -28.49 -9.88
N GLN A 27 -16.15 -29.81 -9.94
CA GLN A 27 -15.97 -30.69 -8.79
C GLN A 27 -14.54 -30.61 -8.23
N GLU A 28 -13.53 -30.67 -9.09
CA GLU A 28 -12.12 -30.54 -8.68
C GLU A 28 -11.86 -29.21 -7.98
N LEU A 29 -12.39 -28.10 -8.51
CA LEU A 29 -12.31 -26.77 -7.91
C LEU A 29 -12.88 -26.75 -6.48
N LEU A 30 -14.10 -27.27 -6.29
CA LEU A 30 -14.74 -27.30 -4.97
C LEU A 30 -13.97 -28.14 -3.96
N LEU A 31 -13.45 -29.30 -4.38
CA LEU A 31 -12.64 -30.16 -3.52
C LEU A 31 -11.34 -29.48 -3.10
N VAL A 32 -10.67 -28.79 -4.03
CA VAL A 32 -9.44 -28.03 -3.73
C VAL A 32 -9.74 -26.89 -2.78
N GLN A 33 -10.83 -26.14 -2.98
CA GLN A 33 -11.24 -25.06 -2.09
C GLN A 33 -11.52 -25.58 -0.67
N ALA A 34 -12.34 -26.62 -0.53
CA ALA A 34 -12.65 -27.22 0.77
C ALA A 34 -11.39 -27.72 1.49
N ARG A 35 -10.47 -28.36 0.75
CA ARG A 35 -9.18 -28.80 1.29
C ARG A 35 -8.34 -27.62 1.78
N ASN A 36 -8.22 -26.57 0.96
CA ASN A 36 -7.41 -25.40 1.28
C ASN A 36 -7.97 -24.66 2.51
N GLU A 37 -9.29 -24.50 2.61
CA GLU A 37 -9.96 -23.94 3.79
C GLU A 37 -9.73 -24.78 5.05
N HIS A 38 -9.81 -26.11 4.92
CA HIS A 38 -9.54 -27.02 6.02
C HIS A 38 -8.09 -26.88 6.53
N VAL A 39 -7.11 -26.87 5.61
CA VAL A 39 -5.69 -26.68 5.95
C VAL A 39 -5.45 -25.31 6.60
N LYS A 40 -6.00 -24.24 6.03
CA LYS A 40 -5.90 -22.88 6.57
C LYS A 40 -6.41 -22.81 8.01
N ARG A 41 -7.62 -23.34 8.25
CA ARG A 41 -8.22 -23.37 9.58
C ARG A 41 -7.40 -24.17 10.59
N ASN A 42 -6.91 -25.34 10.20
CA ASN A 42 -6.11 -26.18 11.09
C ASN A 42 -4.78 -25.52 11.47
N LEU A 43 -4.08 -24.92 10.50
CA LEU A 43 -2.83 -24.21 10.76
C LEU A 43 -3.06 -22.98 11.64
N GLN A 44 -4.08 -22.18 11.34
CA GLN A 44 -4.43 -21.02 12.16
C GLN A 44 -4.80 -21.42 13.60
N THR A 45 -5.53 -22.51 13.77
CA THR A 45 -5.89 -23.02 15.10
C THR A 45 -4.66 -23.55 15.84
N GLY A 46 -3.82 -24.34 15.16
CA GLY A 46 -2.64 -24.97 15.75
C GLY A 46 -1.57 -23.99 16.21
N TYR A 47 -1.42 -22.87 15.49
CA TYR A 47 -0.44 -21.82 15.81
C TYR A 47 -1.06 -20.62 16.54
N SER A 48 -2.34 -20.68 16.91
CA SER A 48 -3.03 -19.54 17.55
C SER A 48 -2.38 -19.07 18.86
N SER A 49 -1.84 -20.01 19.66
CA SER A 49 -1.14 -19.71 20.91
C SER A 49 0.20 -19.00 20.72
N GLU A 50 0.83 -19.11 19.55
CA GLU A 50 2.16 -18.54 19.25
C GLU A 50 2.06 -17.15 18.60
N MET A 51 0.86 -16.72 18.22
CA MET A 51 0.68 -15.51 17.41
C MET A 51 0.42 -14.23 18.23
N ASP A 52 0.49 -14.28 19.56
CA ASP A 52 0.28 -13.13 20.46
C ASP A 52 -0.97 -12.29 20.10
N GLY A 53 -2.08 -12.97 19.77
CA GLY A 53 -3.34 -12.34 19.38
C GLY A 53 -3.42 -11.88 17.91
N ARG A 54 -2.38 -12.13 17.10
CA ARG A 54 -2.42 -11.95 15.64
C ARG A 54 -2.97 -13.21 14.95
N ASN A 55 -3.48 -13.05 13.73
CA ASN A 55 -3.86 -14.19 12.90
C ASN A 55 -2.66 -14.63 12.05
N LEU A 56 -2.42 -15.95 11.97
CA LEU A 56 -1.46 -16.50 11.02
C LEU A 56 -2.03 -16.40 9.60
N ASP A 57 -1.31 -15.71 8.71
CA ASP A 57 -1.63 -15.67 7.30
C ASP A 57 -1.16 -16.94 6.59
N VAL A 58 -2.12 -17.75 6.15
CA VAL A 58 -1.87 -19.02 5.45
C VAL A 58 -2.38 -18.94 4.03
N PHE A 59 -1.51 -19.25 3.07
CA PHE A 59 -1.79 -19.29 1.64
C PHE A 59 -1.56 -20.71 1.09
N CYS A 60 -2.60 -21.31 0.52
CA CYS A 60 -2.50 -22.62 -0.13
C CYS A 60 -2.23 -22.41 -1.63
N VAL A 61 -0.97 -22.55 -2.05
CA VAL A 61 -0.53 -22.22 -3.41
C VAL A 61 -0.40 -23.45 -4.32
N SER A 62 -0.65 -23.25 -5.63
CA SER A 62 -0.47 -24.28 -6.66
C SER A 62 0.10 -23.68 -7.95
N ASN A 63 1.43 -23.74 -8.10
CA ASN A 63 2.14 -23.31 -9.32
C ASN A 63 1.58 -24.02 -10.57
N LYS A 64 1.29 -25.32 -10.45
CA LYS A 64 0.73 -26.13 -11.55
C LYS A 64 -0.62 -25.59 -12.06
N TRP A 65 -1.49 -25.13 -11.17
CA TRP A 65 -2.78 -24.56 -11.57
C TRP A 65 -2.59 -23.18 -12.19
N TYR A 66 -1.78 -22.34 -11.54
CA TYR A 66 -1.49 -21.00 -12.03
C TYR A 66 -0.89 -21.04 -13.45
N GLU A 67 0.18 -21.80 -13.68
CA GLU A 67 0.83 -21.96 -14.99
C GLU A 67 -0.12 -22.51 -16.07
N LYS A 68 -1.03 -23.43 -15.69
CA LYS A 68 -1.95 -24.07 -16.63
C LYS A 68 -3.09 -23.16 -17.08
N TYR A 69 -3.57 -22.28 -16.20
CA TYR A 69 -4.80 -21.52 -16.38
C TYR A 69 -4.58 -20.02 -16.61
N CYS A 70 -3.45 -19.46 -16.15
CA CYS A 70 -3.09 -18.05 -16.37
C CYS A 70 -2.96 -17.70 -17.88
N PRO A 71 -2.23 -18.46 -18.71
CA PRO A 71 -2.14 -18.17 -20.15
C PRO A 71 -3.48 -18.31 -20.89
N LYS A 72 -4.47 -18.96 -20.28
CA LYS A 72 -5.78 -19.23 -20.87
C LYS A 72 -6.84 -18.20 -20.47
N GLY A 73 -6.46 -17.18 -19.69
CA GLY A 73 -7.37 -16.16 -19.17
C GLY A 73 -8.48 -16.73 -18.27
N ASN A 74 -8.25 -17.89 -17.64
CA ASN A 74 -9.26 -18.50 -16.77
C ASN A 74 -9.07 -18.03 -15.32
N ASN A 75 -9.62 -16.85 -15.03
CA ASN A 75 -9.47 -16.18 -13.74
C ASN A 75 -9.93 -17.06 -12.57
N THR A 76 -11.03 -17.80 -12.70
CA THR A 76 -11.54 -18.67 -11.62
C THR A 76 -10.51 -19.68 -11.12
N PHE A 77 -9.78 -20.33 -12.02
CA PHE A 77 -8.76 -21.31 -11.62
C PHE A 77 -7.41 -20.66 -11.26
N VAL A 78 -7.14 -19.46 -11.78
CA VAL A 78 -5.99 -18.64 -11.38
C VAL A 78 -6.15 -18.18 -9.94
N ASP A 79 -7.33 -17.68 -9.58
CA ASP A 79 -7.66 -17.25 -8.22
C ASP A 79 -7.58 -18.44 -7.26
N ALA A 80 -8.18 -19.58 -7.64
CA ALA A 80 -8.13 -20.81 -6.85
C ALA A 80 -6.71 -21.39 -6.67
N SER A 81 -5.72 -20.94 -7.43
CA SER A 81 -4.32 -21.34 -7.24
C SER A 81 -3.67 -20.72 -6.01
N GLY A 82 -4.27 -19.69 -5.40
CA GLY A 82 -3.74 -19.01 -4.22
C GLY A 82 -2.52 -18.11 -4.45
N ILE A 83 -1.93 -18.13 -5.65
CA ILE A 83 -0.78 -17.28 -6.00
C ILE A 83 -1.13 -15.79 -6.04
N PRO A 84 -2.29 -15.37 -6.59
CA PRO A 84 -2.69 -13.95 -6.56
C PRO A 84 -2.79 -13.39 -5.13
N ASP A 85 -3.38 -14.16 -4.21
CA ASP A 85 -3.53 -13.75 -2.80
C ASP A 85 -2.17 -13.62 -2.10
N LEU A 86 -1.27 -14.59 -2.30
CA LEU A 86 0.09 -14.52 -1.78
C LEU A 86 0.83 -13.29 -2.31
N ARG A 87 0.73 -13.01 -3.62
CA ARG A 87 1.38 -11.85 -4.23
C ARG A 87 0.84 -10.55 -3.65
N ARG A 88 -0.48 -10.43 -3.50
CA ARG A 88 -1.11 -9.26 -2.87
C ARG A 88 -0.59 -9.05 -1.46
N PHE A 89 -0.54 -10.11 -0.65
CA PHE A 89 0.00 -10.05 0.71
C PHE A 89 1.44 -9.56 0.76
N CYS A 90 2.33 -10.09 -0.09
CA CYS A 90 3.71 -9.64 -0.16
C CYS A 90 3.83 -8.15 -0.52
N HIS A 91 2.99 -7.64 -1.42
CA HIS A 91 2.97 -6.22 -1.76
C HIS A 91 2.45 -5.35 -0.61
N THR A 92 1.42 -5.80 0.11
CA THR A 92 0.89 -5.08 1.28
C THR A 92 1.93 -4.98 2.39
N LEU A 93 2.68 -6.04 2.68
CA LEU A 93 3.77 -6.02 3.66
C LEU A 93 4.81 -4.92 3.38
N THR A 94 5.23 -4.77 2.12
CA THR A 94 6.18 -3.71 1.73
C THR A 94 5.57 -2.32 1.81
N ALA A 95 4.31 -2.16 1.40
CA ALA A 95 3.61 -0.89 1.45
C ALA A 95 3.35 -0.43 2.89
N ASP A 96 3.00 -1.36 3.79
CA ASP A 96 2.78 -1.09 5.21
C ASP A 96 4.07 -0.66 5.91
N ALA A 97 5.22 -1.26 5.57
CA ALA A 97 6.50 -0.85 6.11
C ALA A 97 6.83 0.61 5.74
N GLN A 98 6.70 0.96 4.46
CA GLN A 98 6.96 2.31 3.96
C GLN A 98 5.96 3.34 4.53
N LEU A 99 4.67 2.98 4.62
CA LEU A 99 3.66 3.84 5.22
C LEU A 99 3.91 4.06 6.72
N ASN A 100 4.33 3.02 7.44
CA ASN A 100 4.65 3.14 8.86
C ASN A 100 5.89 3.99 9.10
N GLU A 101 6.90 3.91 8.24
CA GLU A 101 8.05 4.80 8.27
C GLU A 101 7.64 6.27 8.05
N ALA A 102 6.83 6.54 7.02
CA ALA A 102 6.28 7.88 6.77
C ALA A 102 5.43 8.40 7.94
N LYS A 103 4.55 7.56 8.52
CA LYS A 103 3.77 7.90 9.72
C LYS A 103 4.66 8.19 10.93
N HIS A 104 5.73 7.42 11.12
CA HIS A 104 6.67 7.63 12.22
C HIS A 104 7.46 8.93 12.04
N TYR A 105 7.90 9.21 10.81
CA TYR A 105 8.55 10.46 10.46
C TYR A 105 7.65 11.67 10.72
N LEU A 106 6.38 11.61 10.28
CA LEU A 106 5.39 12.65 10.56
C LEU A 106 5.14 12.79 12.05
N ARG A 107 4.86 11.70 12.78
CA ARG A 107 4.64 11.75 14.23
C ARG A 107 5.84 12.28 14.99
N SER A 108 7.06 11.92 14.62
CA SER A 108 8.26 12.39 15.32
C SER A 108 8.56 13.86 15.00
N ARG A 109 8.71 14.24 13.74
CA ARG A 109 9.10 15.61 13.35
C ARG A 109 7.98 16.62 13.61
N LEU A 110 6.73 16.29 13.28
CA LEU A 110 5.60 17.20 13.55
C LEU A 110 5.34 17.34 15.05
N SER A 111 5.35 16.24 15.82
CA SER A 111 5.14 16.37 17.27
C SER A 111 6.31 17.03 17.98
N ALA A 112 7.56 16.82 17.56
CA ALA A 112 8.69 17.57 18.10
C ALA A 112 8.54 19.08 17.86
N LEU A 113 8.05 19.46 16.67
CA LEU A 113 7.74 20.85 16.35
C LEU A 113 6.61 21.41 17.23
N LEU A 114 5.48 20.69 17.34
CA LEU A 114 4.35 21.10 18.18
C LEU A 114 4.74 21.20 19.66
N ASN A 115 5.56 20.28 20.16
CA ASN A 115 6.09 20.35 21.53
C ASN A 115 7.06 21.52 21.73
N SER A 116 7.85 21.88 20.71
CA SER A 116 8.71 23.07 20.78
C SER A 116 7.90 24.37 20.77
N LEU A 117 6.79 24.40 20.04
CA LEU A 117 5.82 25.50 20.06
C LEU A 117 5.15 25.64 21.42
N ASP A 118 4.69 24.53 22.00
CA ASP A 118 4.08 24.49 23.32
C ASP A 118 5.06 24.89 24.42
N LEU A 119 6.29 24.37 24.41
CA LEU A 119 7.33 24.73 25.37
C LEU A 119 7.73 26.20 25.25
N TRP A 120 7.77 26.75 24.04
CA TRP A 120 8.02 28.18 23.82
C TRP A 120 6.88 29.05 24.37
N ALA A 121 5.63 28.67 24.09
CA ALA A 121 4.45 29.35 24.62
C ALA A 121 4.47 29.35 26.16
N ASN A 122 4.79 28.22 26.78
CA ASN A 122 4.85 28.10 28.25
C ASN A 122 6.06 28.84 28.85
N SER A 123 7.24 28.75 28.25
CA SER A 123 8.44 29.46 28.74
C SER A 123 8.34 30.99 28.66
N SER A 124 7.54 31.53 27.74
CA SER A 124 7.29 32.96 27.61
C SER A 124 6.28 33.48 28.64
N LEU A 125 5.57 32.59 29.34
CA LEU A 125 4.54 32.90 30.35
C LEU A 125 5.05 32.75 31.79
N ASP A 126 6.24 32.18 32.00
CA ASP A 126 6.81 31.85 33.32
C ASP A 126 7.84 32.88 33.85
N GLU A 127 7.91 34.10 33.31
CA GLU A 127 8.65 35.22 33.94
C GLU A 127 7.74 36.03 34.87
N PRO A 128 7.64 35.69 36.18
CA PRO A 128 6.65 36.25 37.11
C PRO A 128 6.68 37.77 37.28
N ASP A 129 7.82 38.42 37.03
CA ASP A 129 7.97 39.87 37.21
C ASP A 129 7.39 40.71 36.04
N LYS A 130 6.89 40.09 34.96
CA LYS A 130 6.18 40.77 33.86
C LYS A 130 4.66 40.46 33.81
N ILE A 131 4.14 39.66 34.75
CA ILE A 131 2.80 39.04 34.65
C ILE A 131 1.65 39.96 35.07
N GLU A 132 1.88 41.07 35.78
CA GLU A 132 0.78 42.01 36.10
C GLU A 132 0.27 42.81 34.89
N GLU A 133 1.01 42.83 33.78
CA GLU A 133 0.64 43.57 32.54
C GLU A 133 0.65 42.68 31.28
N LEU A 134 0.55 41.35 31.42
CA LEU A 134 0.32 40.47 30.27
C LEU A 134 -1.14 40.60 29.82
N ASP A 135 -1.39 41.66 29.06
CA ASP A 135 -2.64 42.10 28.43
C ASP A 135 -3.47 40.90 27.93
N ASP A 136 -4.77 40.87 28.24
CA ASP A 136 -5.71 39.81 27.80
C ASP A 136 -5.63 39.57 26.27
N SER A 137 -5.18 40.57 25.53
CA SER A 137 -4.80 40.57 24.11
C SER A 137 -3.74 39.52 23.74
N VAL A 138 -2.70 39.31 24.56
CA VAL A 138 -1.62 38.35 24.30
C VAL A 138 -2.14 36.92 24.48
N ARG A 139 -2.91 36.67 25.55
CA ARG A 139 -3.54 35.37 25.80
C ARG A 139 -4.55 35.02 24.70
N ALA A 140 -5.31 36.01 24.22
CA ALA A 140 -6.23 35.84 23.10
C ALA A 140 -5.48 35.48 21.79
N LYS A 141 -4.37 36.17 21.48
CA LYS A 141 -3.55 35.86 20.29
C LYS A 141 -2.86 34.50 20.35
N ALA A 142 -2.38 34.09 21.53
CA ALA A 142 -1.77 32.77 21.70
C ALA A 142 -2.81 31.65 21.49
N LYS A 143 -4.03 31.84 22.01
CA LYS A 143 -5.14 30.92 21.80
C LYS A 143 -5.60 30.88 20.34
N GLU A 144 -5.64 32.03 19.68
CA GLU A 144 -5.94 32.15 18.25
C GLU A 144 -4.90 31.41 17.39
N ALA A 145 -3.62 31.53 17.70
CA ALA A 145 -2.56 30.78 17.02
C ALA A 145 -2.68 29.26 17.23
N LEU A 146 -3.00 28.83 18.47
CA LEU A 146 -3.26 27.41 18.78
C LEU A 146 -4.49 26.87 18.04
N ASP A 147 -5.55 27.67 17.88
CA ASP A 147 -6.75 27.30 17.12
C ASP A 147 -6.51 27.26 15.59
N GLN A 148 -5.49 27.97 15.08
CA GLN A 148 -5.11 27.96 13.66
C GLN A 148 -4.25 26.75 13.26
N ILE A 149 -3.51 26.14 14.20
CA ILE A 149 -2.64 24.99 13.92
C ILE A 149 -3.42 23.78 13.35
N PRO A 150 -4.58 23.37 13.90
CA PRO A 150 -5.40 22.30 13.32
C PRO A 150 -5.82 22.58 11.88
N ASN A 151 -6.13 23.84 11.54
CA ASN A 151 -6.50 24.23 10.19
C ASN A 151 -5.29 24.13 9.25
N LEU A 152 -4.12 24.59 9.68
CA LEU A 152 -2.88 24.47 8.92
C LEU A 152 -2.53 23.00 8.61
N VAL A 153 -2.71 22.11 9.58
CA VAL A 153 -2.49 20.66 9.42
C VAL A 153 -3.56 20.03 8.53
N ALA A 154 -4.80 20.50 8.59
CA ALA A 154 -5.88 20.04 7.73
C ALA A 154 -5.62 20.43 6.26
N THR A 155 -5.22 21.68 6.02
CA THR A 155 -4.80 22.17 4.70
C THR A 155 -3.63 21.35 4.15
N PHE A 156 -2.56 21.16 4.93
CA PHE A 156 -1.44 20.30 4.52
C PHE A 156 -1.89 18.91 4.07
N ARG A 157 -2.78 18.27 4.85
CA ARG A 157 -3.27 16.93 4.53
C ARG A 157 -4.05 16.92 3.21
N GLN A 158 -4.87 17.94 2.98
CA GLN A 158 -5.63 18.09 1.76
C GLN A 158 -4.68 18.29 0.57
N ASP A 159 -3.78 19.26 0.64
CA ASP A 159 -2.82 19.59 -0.43
C ASP A 159 -1.94 18.39 -0.77
N PHE A 160 -1.46 17.66 0.23
CA PHE A 160 -0.72 16.42 0.03
C PHE A 160 -1.56 15.36 -0.69
N THR A 161 -2.82 15.17 -0.27
CA THR A 161 -3.70 14.15 -0.85
C THR A 161 -4.03 14.46 -2.30
N GLU A 162 -4.30 15.74 -2.60
CA GLU A 162 -4.56 16.24 -3.95
C GLU A 162 -3.30 16.05 -4.82
N CYS A 163 -2.13 16.52 -4.37
CA CYS A 163 -0.86 16.32 -5.07
C CYS A 163 -0.59 14.84 -5.37
N PHE A 164 -0.76 13.96 -4.38
CA PHE A 164 -0.56 12.52 -4.57
C PHE A 164 -1.55 11.93 -5.58
N GLN A 165 -2.81 12.33 -5.53
CA GLN A 165 -3.82 11.84 -6.48
C GLN A 165 -3.56 12.34 -7.90
N GLU A 166 -3.16 13.59 -8.06
CA GLU A 166 -2.86 14.19 -9.36
C GLU A 166 -1.58 13.62 -9.96
N GLN A 167 -0.48 13.59 -9.21
CA GLN A 167 0.83 13.21 -9.74
C GLN A 167 1.02 11.70 -9.84
N ILE A 168 0.53 10.93 -8.86
CA ILE A 168 0.76 9.48 -8.83
C ILE A 168 -0.44 8.72 -9.38
N MET A 169 -1.62 8.90 -8.79
CA MET A 169 -2.77 8.04 -9.10
C MET A 169 -3.32 8.28 -10.51
N THR A 170 -3.39 9.54 -10.93
CA THR A 170 -3.85 9.88 -12.28
C THR A 170 -2.85 9.42 -13.33
N PHE A 171 -1.54 9.61 -13.08
CA PHE A 171 -0.49 9.13 -13.97
C PHE A 171 -0.50 7.61 -14.11
N PHE A 172 -0.70 6.88 -13.00
CA PHE A 172 -0.91 5.43 -12.99
C PHE A 172 -2.03 5.01 -13.94
N GLY A 173 -3.22 5.62 -13.78
CA GLY A 173 -4.39 5.27 -14.60
C GLY A 173 -4.22 5.58 -16.08
N GLN A 174 -3.51 6.67 -16.42
CA GLN A 174 -3.28 7.05 -17.82
C GLN A 174 -2.22 6.19 -18.52
N ARG A 175 -1.23 5.69 -17.77
CA ARG A 175 -0.08 4.96 -18.32
C ARG A 175 -0.22 3.44 -18.28
N ASP A 176 -1.23 2.91 -17.58
CA ASP A 176 -1.49 1.47 -17.43
C ASP A 176 -1.35 0.69 -18.75
N TYR A 177 -2.07 1.10 -19.80
CA TYR A 177 -2.00 0.47 -21.12
C TYR A 177 -0.58 0.50 -21.75
N HIS A 178 0.16 1.59 -21.56
CA HIS A 178 1.50 1.73 -22.10
C HIS A 178 2.52 0.85 -21.37
N TRP A 179 2.34 0.67 -20.07
CA TRP A 179 3.16 -0.24 -19.26
C TRP A 179 2.86 -1.69 -19.60
N ASP A 180 1.59 -2.05 -19.76
CA ASP A 180 1.18 -3.38 -20.22
C ASP A 180 1.75 -3.72 -21.59
N GLN A 181 1.74 -2.77 -22.53
CA GLN A 181 2.37 -2.96 -23.84
C GLN A 181 3.90 -3.13 -23.74
N ALA A 182 4.57 -2.41 -22.84
CA ALA A 182 6.01 -2.55 -22.66
C ALA A 182 6.36 -3.90 -22.02
N ALA A 183 5.63 -4.28 -20.97
CA ALA A 183 5.76 -5.57 -20.31
C ALA A 183 5.51 -6.75 -21.28
N SER A 184 4.53 -6.62 -22.16
CA SER A 184 4.18 -7.67 -23.14
C SER A 184 5.28 -7.95 -24.16
N LYS A 185 6.25 -7.05 -24.33
CA LYS A 185 7.40 -7.25 -25.23
C LYS A 185 8.51 -8.10 -24.62
N GLU A 186 8.44 -8.39 -23.31
CA GLU A 186 9.40 -9.26 -22.63
C GLU A 186 9.16 -10.72 -23.03
N GLY A 187 9.81 -11.13 -24.13
CA GLY A 187 9.65 -12.44 -24.75
C GLY A 187 10.41 -13.53 -24.03
N GLN A 188 9.87 -14.05 -22.92
CA GLN A 188 10.34 -15.29 -22.27
C GLN A 188 9.43 -15.85 -21.16
N TYR A 189 8.11 -15.76 -21.36
CA TYR A 189 7.09 -16.15 -20.37
C TYR A 189 7.36 -17.50 -19.69
N ASN A 190 7.72 -18.56 -20.43
CA ASN A 190 7.99 -19.88 -19.84
C ASN A 190 9.23 -19.89 -18.93
N ALA A 191 10.32 -19.23 -19.33
CA ALA A 191 11.54 -19.16 -18.53
C ALA A 191 11.33 -18.28 -17.29
N TRP A 192 10.54 -17.22 -17.43
CA TRP A 192 10.09 -16.36 -16.34
C TRP A 192 9.29 -17.15 -15.29
N CYS A 193 8.27 -17.91 -15.71
CA CYS A 193 7.46 -18.73 -14.81
C CYS A 193 8.30 -19.78 -14.06
N LEU A 194 9.20 -20.47 -14.78
CA LEU A 194 9.98 -21.57 -14.20
C LEU A 194 11.05 -21.12 -13.19
N ASN A 195 11.49 -19.86 -13.27
CA ASN A 195 12.58 -19.35 -12.46
C ASN A 195 12.20 -18.06 -11.70
N TYR A 196 10.91 -17.86 -11.42
CA TYR A 196 10.41 -16.72 -10.64
C TYR A 196 10.87 -15.33 -11.13
N GLY A 197 11.15 -15.22 -12.42
CA GLY A 197 11.56 -13.98 -13.04
C GLY A 197 12.98 -13.46 -12.73
N ASP A 198 13.84 -14.25 -12.09
CA ASP A 198 15.28 -13.97 -11.96
C ASP A 198 16.07 -15.27 -12.12
N HIS A 199 16.88 -15.37 -13.17
CA HIS A 199 17.62 -16.59 -13.45
C HIS A 199 18.94 -16.34 -14.16
N GLN A 200 19.89 -17.25 -13.97
CA GLN A 200 21.16 -17.24 -14.63
C GLN A 200 21.42 -18.58 -15.29
N THR A 201 21.85 -18.54 -16.56
CA THR A 201 22.36 -19.73 -17.25
C THR A 201 23.82 -19.54 -17.65
N PRO A 202 24.63 -20.61 -17.75
CA PRO A 202 26.03 -20.51 -18.17
C PRO A 202 26.21 -19.86 -19.54
N LYS A 203 25.21 -19.97 -20.44
CA LYS A 203 25.28 -19.44 -21.80
C LYS A 203 24.82 -17.99 -21.95
N ARG A 204 23.96 -17.48 -21.06
CA ARG A 204 23.25 -16.20 -21.27
C ARG A 204 23.44 -15.17 -20.16
N GLY A 205 24.17 -15.51 -19.09
CA GLY A 205 24.35 -14.63 -17.94
C GLY A 205 23.09 -14.54 -17.07
N ARG A 206 23.11 -13.66 -16.06
CA ARG A 206 21.97 -13.41 -15.17
C ARG A 206 20.97 -12.49 -15.87
N GLU A 207 19.70 -12.84 -15.73
CA GLU A 207 18.57 -12.19 -16.38
C GLU A 207 17.46 -11.99 -15.35
N ASN A 208 17.10 -10.74 -15.08
CA ASN A 208 16.05 -10.36 -14.13
C ASN A 208 14.88 -9.74 -14.90
N TRP A 209 13.98 -10.60 -15.34
CA TRP A 209 12.76 -10.23 -16.03
C TRP A 209 11.79 -9.47 -15.14
N ASN A 210 11.77 -9.69 -13.82
CA ASN A 210 10.92 -8.92 -12.92
C ASN A 210 11.28 -7.43 -13.00
N ALA A 211 12.57 -7.11 -12.99
CA ALA A 211 13.07 -5.75 -13.15
C ALA A 211 12.73 -5.19 -14.54
N LYS A 212 12.82 -6.00 -15.60
CA LYS A 212 12.51 -5.57 -16.98
C LYS A 212 11.02 -5.29 -17.21
N ILE A 213 10.15 -6.17 -16.72
CA ILE A 213 8.69 -6.03 -16.86
C ILE A 213 8.21 -4.72 -16.23
N ILE A 214 8.71 -4.39 -15.03
CA ILE A 214 8.32 -3.15 -14.33
C ILE A 214 9.18 -1.95 -14.73
N TRP A 215 10.23 -2.13 -15.56
CA TRP A 215 11.24 -1.10 -15.80
C TRP A 215 10.61 0.20 -16.28
N LYS A 216 9.71 0.12 -17.27
CA LYS A 216 9.09 1.31 -17.84
C LYS A 216 8.23 2.05 -16.82
N MET A 217 7.40 1.31 -16.07
CA MET A 217 6.60 1.86 -14.98
C MET A 217 7.51 2.52 -13.93
N ARG A 218 8.58 1.83 -13.50
CA ARG A 218 9.52 2.35 -12.51
C ARG A 218 10.17 3.65 -12.98
N MET A 219 10.72 3.69 -14.19
CA MET A 219 11.41 4.88 -14.73
C MET A 219 10.47 6.06 -14.92
N GLU A 220 9.24 5.82 -15.38
CA GLU A 220 8.27 6.90 -15.56
C GLU A 220 7.71 7.41 -14.23
N LEU A 221 7.55 6.53 -13.23
CA LEU A 221 7.10 6.92 -11.89
C LEU A 221 8.19 7.57 -11.05
N GLU A 222 9.46 7.24 -11.24
CA GLU A 222 10.58 7.84 -10.50
C GLU A 222 10.51 9.38 -10.57
N GLY A 223 10.35 9.94 -11.78
CA GLY A 223 10.19 11.38 -11.93
C GLY A 223 8.89 11.95 -11.35
N GLN A 224 7.81 11.17 -11.26
CA GLN A 224 6.58 11.63 -10.59
C GLN A 224 6.75 11.64 -9.07
N TRP A 225 7.51 10.69 -8.53
CA TRP A 225 7.86 10.65 -7.12
C TRP A 225 8.81 11.79 -6.73
N ASP A 226 9.76 12.15 -7.59
CA ASP A 226 10.63 13.31 -7.38
C ASP A 226 9.78 14.60 -7.26
N ILE A 227 8.78 14.78 -8.13
CA ILE A 227 7.85 15.92 -8.06
C ILE A 227 7.08 15.91 -6.74
N VAL A 228 6.53 14.77 -6.32
CA VAL A 228 5.84 14.67 -5.04
C VAL A 228 6.78 14.99 -3.88
N GLU A 229 8.02 14.51 -3.90
CA GLU A 229 8.99 14.79 -2.83
C GLU A 229 9.35 16.28 -2.75
N GLU A 230 9.53 16.95 -3.89
CA GLU A 230 9.74 18.40 -3.97
C GLU A 230 8.52 19.18 -3.45
N GLU A 231 7.32 18.87 -3.95
CA GLU A 231 6.07 19.54 -3.56
C GLU A 231 5.76 19.33 -2.06
N VAL A 232 5.95 18.11 -1.53
CA VAL A 232 5.78 17.86 -0.09
C VAL A 232 6.75 18.68 0.74
N THR A 233 7.98 18.86 0.27
CA THR A 233 8.99 19.67 0.95
C THR A 233 8.57 21.13 0.98
N ASP A 234 8.00 21.65 -0.11
CA ASP A 234 7.51 23.01 -0.20
C ASP A 234 6.27 23.25 0.67
N VAL A 235 5.28 22.36 0.62
CA VAL A 235 4.07 22.44 1.47
C VAL A 235 4.47 22.33 2.95
N PHE A 236 5.39 21.44 3.30
CA PHE A 236 5.89 21.34 4.68
C PHE A 236 6.66 22.60 5.12
N SER A 237 7.46 23.18 4.22
CA SER A 237 8.17 24.44 4.47
C SER A 237 7.21 25.61 4.65
N ALA A 238 6.09 25.65 3.90
CA ALA A 238 5.05 26.64 4.06
C ALA A 238 4.33 26.52 5.41
N VAL A 239 4.03 25.30 5.85
CA VAL A 239 3.48 25.03 7.20
C VAL A 239 4.46 25.48 8.28
N LEU A 240 5.74 25.14 8.13
CA LEU A 240 6.80 25.54 9.06
C LEU A 240 6.93 27.06 9.14
N HIS A 241 6.95 27.73 7.99
CA HIS A 241 7.06 29.18 7.90
C HIS A 241 5.82 29.88 8.47
N GLY A 242 4.61 29.36 8.19
CA GLY A 242 3.37 29.86 8.78
C GLY A 242 3.38 29.75 10.30
N ALA A 243 3.79 28.60 10.83
CA ALA A 243 3.93 28.41 12.28
C ALA A 243 4.97 29.35 12.90
N MET A 244 6.13 29.54 12.26
CA MET A 244 7.16 30.48 12.72
C MET A 244 6.72 31.95 12.63
N SER A 245 5.99 32.33 11.59
CA SER A 245 5.45 33.69 11.43
C SER A 245 4.42 34.02 12.52
N LEU A 246 3.56 33.06 12.87
CA LEU A 246 2.64 33.19 14.00
C LEU A 246 3.41 33.39 15.33
N LEU A 247 4.51 32.68 15.54
CA LEU A 247 5.39 32.86 16.70
C LEU A 247 6.06 34.23 16.74
N ASP A 248 6.60 34.70 15.62
CA ASP A 248 7.28 36.00 15.54
C ASP A 248 6.29 37.17 15.76
N SER A 249 5.06 37.03 15.26
CA SER A 249 3.96 37.96 15.54
C SER A 249 3.61 38.02 17.03
N LEU A 250 3.59 36.86 17.71
CA LEU A 250 3.41 36.77 19.16
C LEU A 250 4.57 37.41 19.92
N LYS A 251 5.82 37.11 19.54
CA LYS A 251 7.04 37.63 20.18
C LYS A 251 7.16 39.15 20.06
N SER A 252 6.84 39.70 18.89
CA SER A 252 6.86 41.14 18.66
C SER A 252 5.74 41.87 19.41
N GLY A 253 4.60 41.23 19.63
CA GLY A 253 3.52 41.73 20.50
C GLY A 253 3.87 41.76 21.99
N LEU A 254 4.77 40.88 22.44
CA LEU A 254 5.27 40.78 23.82
C LEU A 254 6.43 41.73 24.16
N SER A 255 7.07 42.35 23.15
CA SER A 255 8.25 43.20 23.32
C SER A 255 7.94 44.71 23.34
N ARG A 256 6.67 45.08 23.46
CA ARG A 256 6.21 46.46 23.70
C ARG A 256 5.78 46.60 25.15
#